data_AF-A0A7S3FPF9-F1
#
_entry.id   AF-A0A7S3FPF9-F1
#
_cell.length_a   1.000
_cell.length_b   1.000
_cell.length_c   1.000
_cell.angle_alpha   90.00
_cell.angle_beta   90.00
_cell.angle_gamma   90.00
#
_symmetry.space_group_name_H-M   'P 1'
#
loop_
_entity.id
_entity.type
_entity.pdbx_description
1 polymer ?
#
loop_
_entity_poly.entity_id
_entity_poly.type
_entity_poly.pdbx_seq_one_letter_code
_entity_poly.pdbx_strand_id
1 'polypeptide(L)'
;MSTPSRKRLIRDFKKLTKDPPTGISGSPVPENIMRWNAVIFGPENTPWDGGTFRLVLEFTEDYPNKAPNVKFVSEIFHPNVYADGSICLDILQNNWSPIYDVAAILTSIQSLLTDPNPNSPANSEAARLFTENKEEYIRQVKLSVGKSWEEKKDKDEDKEEKK
;
A
#
# COMPACT_ATOMS: atom_id res chain seq x y z
N MET A 1 4.12 -29.79 -2.25
CA MET A 1 3.41 -29.57 -3.53
C MET A 1 3.08 -28.10 -3.68
N SER A 2 3.39 -27.48 -4.83
CA SER A 2 3.06 -26.05 -5.05
C SER A 2 1.57 -25.89 -5.36
N THR A 3 0.84 -25.16 -4.53
CA THR A 3 -0.59 -24.88 -4.71
C THR A 3 -0.85 -23.94 -5.90
N PRO A 4 -2.07 -23.91 -6.46
CA PRO A 4 -2.44 -22.95 -7.50
C PRO A 4 -2.20 -21.49 -7.08
N SER A 5 -2.53 -21.13 -5.83
CA SER A 5 -2.28 -19.81 -5.26
C SER A 5 -0.80 -19.44 -5.29
N ARG A 6 0.08 -20.34 -4.82
CA ARG A 6 1.54 -20.10 -4.87
C ARG A 6 2.07 -19.95 -6.29
N LYS A 7 1.59 -20.78 -7.23
CA LYS A 7 1.96 -20.65 -8.66
C LYS A 7 1.53 -19.30 -9.23
N ARG A 8 0.33 -18.82 -8.86
CA ARG A 8 -0.16 -17.49 -9.22
C ARG A 8 0.75 -16.40 -8.66
N LEU A 9 1.09 -16.45 -7.37
CA LEU A 9 1.97 -15.46 -6.74
C LEU A 9 3.37 -15.40 -7.36
N ILE A 10 3.94 -16.54 -7.75
CA ILE A 10 5.22 -16.56 -8.49
C ILE A 10 5.10 -15.82 -9.82
N ARG A 11 3.96 -15.97 -10.53
CA ARG A 11 3.72 -15.27 -11.80
C ARG A 11 3.57 -13.76 -11.57
N ASP A 12 2.81 -13.37 -10.55
CA ASP A 12 2.63 -11.98 -10.19
C ASP A 12 3.96 -11.33 -9.80
N PHE A 13 4.82 -12.05 -9.07
CA PHE A 13 6.16 -11.58 -8.72
C PHE A 13 7.02 -11.37 -9.96
N LYS A 14 7.06 -12.36 -10.86
CA LYS A 14 7.79 -12.24 -12.12
C LYS A 14 7.29 -11.06 -12.96
N LYS A 15 5.98 -10.80 -12.99
CA LYS A 15 5.40 -9.66 -13.71
C LYS A 15 5.86 -8.35 -13.08
N LEU A 16 5.73 -8.21 -11.77
CA LEU A 16 6.13 -7.02 -11.02
C LEU A 16 7.63 -6.74 -11.14
N THR A 17 8.49 -7.76 -11.18
CA THR A 17 9.94 -7.58 -11.38
C THR A 17 10.29 -7.24 -12.84
N LYS A 18 9.59 -7.83 -13.81
CA LYS A 18 9.88 -7.62 -15.23
C LYS A 18 9.43 -6.24 -15.73
N ASP A 19 8.29 -5.77 -15.23
CA ASP A 19 7.66 -4.53 -15.66
C ASP A 19 7.04 -3.82 -14.43
N PRO A 20 7.89 -3.24 -13.55
CA PRO A 20 7.43 -2.58 -12.34
C PRO A 20 6.69 -1.28 -12.68
N PRO A 21 5.48 -1.05 -12.17
CA PRO A 21 4.83 0.25 -12.28
C PRO A 21 5.67 1.35 -11.62
N THR A 22 5.62 2.56 -12.18
CA THR A 22 6.37 3.71 -11.67
C THR A 22 6.03 4.00 -10.21
N GLY A 23 7.05 4.17 -9.38
CA GLY A 23 6.87 4.49 -7.97
C GLY A 23 6.34 3.33 -7.12
N ILE A 24 6.37 2.09 -7.61
CA ILE A 24 5.90 0.91 -6.88
C ILE A 24 6.99 -0.16 -6.83
N SER A 25 7.13 -0.79 -5.66
CA SER A 25 7.97 -1.96 -5.48
C SER A 25 7.27 -2.98 -4.58
N GLY A 26 7.53 -4.26 -4.79
CA GLY A 26 6.98 -5.32 -3.96
C GLY A 26 7.70 -6.65 -4.13
N SER A 27 7.78 -7.42 -3.04
CA SER A 27 8.39 -8.75 -3.07
C SER A 27 7.83 -9.65 -1.95
N PRO A 28 7.79 -10.97 -2.17
CA PRO A 28 7.48 -11.92 -1.11
C PRO A 28 8.58 -11.91 -0.03
N VAL A 29 8.18 -12.17 1.21
CA VAL A 29 9.12 -12.44 2.29
C VAL A 29 9.84 -13.77 2.01
N PRO A 30 11.17 -13.90 2.24
CA PRO A 30 11.96 -15.08 1.82
C PRO A 30 11.38 -16.44 2.24
N GLU A 31 10.80 -16.52 3.44
CA GLU A 31 10.27 -17.76 4.02
C GLU A 31 8.78 -17.98 3.76
N ASN A 32 8.06 -16.96 3.28
CA ASN A 32 6.62 -17.03 3.12
C ASN A 32 6.13 -16.24 1.91
N ILE A 33 5.91 -16.93 0.80
CA ILE A 33 5.34 -16.34 -0.42
C ILE A 33 3.92 -15.79 -0.24
N MET A 34 3.19 -16.21 0.79
CA MET A 34 1.86 -15.68 1.12
C MET A 34 1.92 -14.36 1.86
N ARG A 35 3.11 -13.84 2.17
CA ARG A 35 3.28 -12.52 2.78
C ARG A 35 4.26 -11.70 1.96
N TRP A 36 3.84 -10.50 1.58
CA TRP A 36 4.67 -9.61 0.78
C TRP A 36 4.88 -8.29 1.50
N ASN A 37 6.06 -7.72 1.30
CA ASN A 37 6.33 -6.34 1.61
C ASN A 37 6.28 -5.54 0.32
N ALA A 38 5.62 -4.39 0.35
CA ALA A 38 5.55 -3.46 -0.76
C ALA A 38 5.88 -2.04 -0.30
N VAL A 39 6.26 -1.21 -1.26
CA VAL A 39 6.56 0.20 -1.09
C VAL A 39 5.86 0.96 -2.20
N ILE A 40 5.15 2.02 -1.83
CA ILE A 40 4.58 3.00 -2.75
C ILE A 40 5.27 4.33 -2.48
N PHE A 41 5.93 4.86 -3.51
CA PHE A 41 6.44 6.21 -3.51
C PHE A 41 5.29 7.17 -3.78
N GLY A 42 5.25 8.24 -2.99
CA GLY A 42 4.27 9.30 -3.16
C GLY A 42 4.40 9.93 -4.55
N PRO A 43 3.30 10.05 -5.33
CA PRO A 43 3.38 10.58 -6.68
C PRO A 43 3.90 12.02 -6.73
N GLU A 44 4.73 12.31 -7.75
CA GLU A 44 5.26 13.64 -8.01
C GLU A 44 4.15 14.67 -8.21
N ASN A 45 4.40 15.93 -7.85
CA ASN A 45 3.45 17.04 -7.97
C ASN A 45 2.17 16.86 -7.13
N THR A 46 2.24 16.04 -6.07
CA THR A 46 1.15 15.87 -5.11
C THR A 46 1.63 16.17 -3.69
N PRO A 47 0.72 16.35 -2.71
CA PRO A 47 1.12 16.47 -1.30
C PRO A 47 1.95 15.28 -0.80
N TRP A 48 1.82 14.12 -1.44
CA TRP A 48 2.53 12.89 -1.12
C TRP A 48 3.97 12.84 -1.63
N ASP A 49 4.36 13.75 -2.54
CA ASP A 49 5.68 13.79 -3.17
C ASP A 49 6.81 13.73 -2.13
N GLY A 50 7.81 12.89 -2.41
CA GLY A 50 8.91 12.53 -1.53
C GLY A 50 8.60 11.42 -0.50
N GLY A 51 7.32 11.05 -0.30
CA GLY A 51 6.92 10.03 0.66
C GLY A 51 7.31 8.61 0.24
N THR A 52 7.63 7.75 1.22
CA THR A 52 7.93 6.32 1.00
C THR A 52 7.06 5.46 1.92
N PHE A 53 5.90 5.03 1.43
CA PHE A 53 4.91 4.34 2.26
C PHE A 53 5.05 2.83 2.14
N ARG A 54 5.22 2.16 3.27
CA ARG A 54 5.39 0.70 3.32
C ARG A 54 4.05 0.01 3.53
N LEU A 55 3.86 -1.10 2.84
CA LEU A 55 2.67 -1.93 2.94
C LEU A 55 3.03 -3.39 3.17
N VAL A 56 2.11 -4.11 3.79
CA VAL A 56 2.13 -5.57 3.87
C VAL A 56 0.89 -6.11 3.18
N LEU A 57 1.10 -7.12 2.33
CA LEU A 57 0.03 -7.89 1.70
C LEU A 57 0.07 -9.32 2.26
N GLU A 58 -1.07 -9.79 2.73
CA GLU A 58 -1.26 -11.14 3.27
C GLU A 58 -2.26 -11.89 2.41
N PHE A 59 -1.78 -12.96 1.78
CA PHE A 59 -2.54 -13.81 0.89
C PHE A 59 -3.00 -15.08 1.63
N THR A 60 -4.07 -15.68 1.14
CA THR A 60 -4.53 -17.01 1.56
C THR A 60 -4.38 -18.01 0.42
N GLU A 61 -4.56 -19.31 0.71
CA GLU A 61 -4.58 -20.35 -0.34
C GLU A 61 -5.77 -20.21 -1.30
N ASP A 62 -6.76 -19.35 -1.00
CA ASP A 62 -7.87 -19.01 -1.89
C ASP A 62 -7.50 -17.97 -2.96
N TYR A 63 -6.31 -17.35 -2.90
CA TYR A 63 -5.88 -16.40 -3.93
C TYR A 63 -5.71 -17.10 -5.30
N PRO A 64 -6.19 -16.53 -6.42
CA PRO A 64 -6.76 -15.19 -6.60
C PRO A 64 -8.29 -15.09 -6.49
N ASN A 65 -8.98 -16.14 -6.05
CA ASN A 65 -10.45 -16.09 -5.91
C ASN A 65 -10.89 -15.15 -4.78
N LYS A 66 -10.07 -15.03 -3.72
CA LYS A 66 -10.22 -14.00 -2.69
C LYS A 66 -9.08 -12.98 -2.76
N ALA A 67 -9.41 -11.72 -2.48
CA ALA A 67 -8.45 -10.65 -2.35
C ALA A 67 -7.45 -10.93 -1.21
N PRO A 68 -6.20 -10.44 -1.31
CA PRO A 68 -5.33 -10.37 -0.14
C PRO A 68 -5.82 -9.32 0.85
N ASN A 69 -5.45 -9.49 2.13
CA ASN A 69 -5.50 -8.39 3.08
C ASN A 69 -4.32 -7.45 2.82
N VAL A 70 -4.57 -6.15 2.74
CA VAL A 70 -3.53 -5.13 2.47
C VAL A 70 -3.63 -4.04 3.51
N LYS A 71 -2.50 -3.71 4.13
CA LYS A 71 -2.40 -2.63 5.11
C LYS A 71 -1.14 -1.81 4.92
N PHE A 72 -1.25 -0.53 5.21
CA PHE A 72 -0.08 0.31 5.45
C PHE A 72 0.60 -0.12 6.76
N VAL A 73 1.91 -0.23 6.70
CA VAL A 73 2.79 -0.33 7.88
C VAL A 73 3.21 1.05 8.32
N SER A 74 3.40 1.96 7.36
CA SER A 74 3.73 3.35 7.64
C SER A 74 2.52 4.12 8.12
N GLU A 75 2.71 5.03 9.07
CA GLU A 75 1.64 5.92 9.51
C GLU A 75 1.22 6.83 8.34
N ILE A 76 -0.08 6.88 8.07
CA ILE A 76 -0.62 7.63 6.93
C ILE A 76 -1.92 8.34 7.28
N PHE A 77 -1.97 9.64 6.97
CA PHE A 77 -3.17 10.45 7.12
C PHE A 77 -3.94 10.54 5.80
N HIS A 78 -4.88 9.63 5.57
CA HIS A 78 -5.62 9.53 4.30
C HIS A 78 -7.12 9.23 4.51
N PRO A 79 -8.06 9.84 3.75
CA PRO A 79 -9.51 9.64 3.93
C PRO A 79 -9.96 8.17 3.88
N ASN A 80 -9.33 7.35 3.04
CA ASN A 80 -9.67 5.94 2.83
C ASN A 80 -8.76 4.94 3.57
N VAL A 81 -7.95 5.38 4.53
CA VAL A 81 -7.11 4.49 5.35
C VAL A 81 -7.54 4.59 6.82
N TYR A 82 -7.72 3.44 7.46
CA TYR A 82 -8.03 3.35 8.89
C TYR A 82 -6.78 3.57 9.75
N ALA A 83 -6.97 3.86 11.04
CA ALA A 83 -5.87 4.09 11.98
C ALA A 83 -4.93 2.88 12.16
N ASP A 84 -5.42 1.66 11.90
CA ASP A 84 -4.63 0.42 11.91
C ASP A 84 -3.88 0.15 10.60
N GLY A 85 -3.99 1.05 9.62
CA GLY A 85 -3.40 0.94 8.29
C GLY A 85 -4.25 0.17 7.29
N SER A 86 -5.38 -0.42 7.68
CA SER A 86 -6.30 -1.10 6.77
C SER A 86 -6.86 -0.12 5.72
N ILE A 87 -7.07 -0.61 4.49
CA ILE A 87 -7.45 0.25 3.35
C ILE A 87 -8.91 -0.01 2.98
N CYS A 88 -9.71 1.07 2.90
CA CYS A 88 -11.04 1.03 2.34
C CYS A 88 -10.97 1.26 0.82
N LEU A 89 -10.81 0.19 0.06
CA LEU A 89 -10.76 0.21 -1.40
C LEU A 89 -11.68 -0.90 -1.95
N ASP A 90 -12.59 -0.52 -2.85
CA ASP A 90 -13.67 -1.38 -3.34
C ASP A 90 -13.16 -2.64 -4.04
N ILE A 91 -12.07 -2.55 -4.81
CA ILE A 91 -11.46 -3.71 -5.48
C ILE A 91 -10.88 -4.71 -4.49
N LEU A 92 -10.56 -4.32 -3.25
CA LEU A 92 -10.11 -5.24 -2.19
C LEU A 92 -11.29 -5.84 -1.39
N GLN A 93 -12.51 -5.41 -1.70
CA GLN A 93 -13.73 -5.80 -0.99
C GLN A 93 -14.76 -6.36 -1.99
N ASN A 94 -15.83 -5.62 -2.25
CA ASN A 94 -16.99 -6.08 -3.01
C ASN A 94 -16.73 -6.20 -4.52
N ASN A 95 -15.77 -5.44 -5.05
CA ASN A 95 -15.43 -5.40 -6.47
C ASN A 95 -14.15 -6.18 -6.80
N TRP A 96 -13.74 -7.12 -5.93
CA TRP A 96 -12.60 -7.98 -6.21
C TRP A 96 -12.86 -8.90 -7.41
N SER A 97 -11.86 -9.03 -8.27
CA SER A 97 -11.88 -9.96 -9.38
C SER A 97 -10.54 -10.70 -9.47
N PRO A 98 -10.52 -12.03 -9.74
CA PRO A 98 -9.29 -12.81 -9.88
C PRO A 98 -8.33 -12.35 -11.00
N ILE A 99 -8.79 -11.43 -11.85
CA ILE A 99 -7.97 -10.78 -12.88
C ILE A 99 -6.92 -9.84 -12.27
N TYR A 100 -7.18 -9.28 -11.09
CA TYR A 100 -6.24 -8.37 -10.43
C TYR A 100 -5.01 -9.12 -9.93
N ASP A 101 -3.84 -8.59 -10.26
CA ASP A 101 -2.55 -9.05 -9.76
C ASP A 101 -1.96 -8.05 -8.76
N VAL A 102 -0.83 -8.40 -8.17
CA VAL A 102 -0.15 -7.54 -7.18
C VAL A 102 0.18 -6.15 -7.75
N ALA A 103 0.57 -6.06 -9.02
CA ALA A 103 0.85 -4.77 -9.66
C ALA A 103 -0.41 -3.91 -9.75
N ALA A 104 -1.54 -4.48 -10.21
CA ALA A 104 -2.81 -3.77 -10.28
C ALA A 104 -3.27 -3.27 -8.90
N ILE A 105 -3.17 -4.10 -7.86
CA ILE A 105 -3.52 -3.72 -6.49
C ILE A 105 -2.71 -2.51 -6.03
N LEU A 106 -1.38 -2.57 -6.17
CA LEU A 106 -0.50 -1.49 -5.72
C LEU A 106 -0.71 -0.20 -6.52
N THR A 107 -0.94 -0.31 -7.83
CA THR A 107 -1.27 0.84 -8.68
C THR A 107 -2.57 1.50 -8.25
N SER A 108 -3.62 0.72 -7.96
CA SER A 108 -4.88 1.27 -7.47
C SER A 108 -4.73 1.97 -6.12
N ILE A 109 -3.90 1.45 -5.21
CA ILE A 109 -3.61 2.10 -3.93
C ILE A 109 -2.81 3.39 -4.15
N GLN A 110 -1.84 3.41 -5.08
CA GLN A 110 -1.09 4.63 -5.40
C GLN A 110 -2.02 5.71 -6.00
N SER A 111 -2.94 5.35 -6.90
CA SER A 111 -3.94 6.28 -7.43
C SER A 111 -4.86 6.83 -6.33
N LEU A 112 -5.26 5.97 -5.38
CA LEU A 112 -6.12 6.35 -4.25
C LEU A 112 -5.49 7.47 -3.40
N LEU A 113 -4.16 7.52 -3.25
CA LEU A 113 -3.48 8.62 -2.55
C LEU A 113 -3.82 9.99 -3.16
N THR A 114 -3.93 10.06 -4.48
CA THR A 114 -4.13 11.31 -5.23
C THR A 114 -5.60 11.65 -5.45
N ASP A 115 -6.45 10.63 -5.53
CA ASP A 115 -7.88 10.77 -5.77
C ASP A 115 -8.66 10.00 -4.68
N PRO A 116 -8.73 10.55 -3.45
CA PRO A 116 -9.45 9.90 -2.36
C PRO A 116 -10.95 9.85 -2.66
N ASN A 117 -11.63 8.81 -2.17
CA ASN A 117 -13.08 8.68 -2.26
C ASN A 117 -13.75 9.24 -0.98
N PRO A 118 -14.32 10.45 -1.00
CA PRO A 118 -14.91 11.06 0.19
C PRO A 118 -16.26 10.47 0.60
N ASN A 119 -16.91 9.66 -0.26
CA ASN A 119 -18.26 9.15 -0.01
C ASN A 119 -18.30 8.02 1.03
N SER A 120 -17.17 7.41 1.37
CA SER A 120 -17.07 6.36 2.39
C SER A 120 -15.71 6.44 3.09
N PRO A 121 -15.52 7.46 3.94
CA PRO A 121 -14.23 7.70 4.57
C PRO A 121 -13.97 6.69 5.69
N ALA A 122 -12.81 6.07 5.65
CA ALA A 122 -12.25 5.29 6.76
C ALA A 122 -11.71 6.20 7.88
N ASN A 123 -11.25 7.40 7.49
CA ASN A 123 -10.81 8.45 8.38
C ASN A 123 -11.65 9.71 8.14
N SER A 124 -12.66 9.90 9.01
CA SER A 124 -13.59 11.03 8.91
C SER A 124 -12.90 12.38 9.08
N GLU A 125 -11.83 12.47 9.86
CA GLU A 125 -11.07 13.71 10.05
C GLU A 125 -10.33 14.09 8.76
N ALA A 126 -9.61 13.14 8.16
CA ALA A 126 -8.92 13.36 6.90
C ALA A 126 -9.88 13.75 5.77
N ALA A 127 -11.05 13.11 5.69
CA ALA A 127 -12.09 13.44 4.71
C ALA A 127 -12.67 14.85 4.93
N ARG A 128 -12.94 15.21 6.18
CA ARG A 128 -13.42 16.55 6.55
C ARG A 128 -12.39 17.61 6.19
N LEU A 129 -11.13 17.43 6.57
CA LEU A 129 -10.06 18.38 6.22
C LEU A 129 -9.86 18.47 4.70
N PHE A 130 -9.91 17.34 3.98
CA PHE A 130 -9.80 17.33 2.52
C PHE A 130 -10.87 18.21 1.85
N THR A 131 -12.08 18.25 2.42
CA THR A 131 -13.22 18.99 1.87
C THR A 131 -13.30 20.43 2.37
N GLU A 132 -13.10 20.65 3.66
CA GLU A 132 -13.34 21.94 4.34
C GLU A 132 -12.06 22.78 4.53
N ASN A 133 -10.89 22.15 4.66
CA ASN A 133 -9.64 22.83 4.96
C ASN A 133 -8.45 22.14 4.30
N LYS A 134 -8.33 22.37 2.98
CA LYS A 134 -7.31 21.73 2.15
C LYS A 134 -5.88 22.08 2.59
N GLU A 135 -5.65 23.26 3.14
CA GLU A 135 -4.32 23.66 3.64
C GLU A 135 -3.89 22.80 4.83
N GLU A 136 -4.77 22.64 5.82
CA GLU A 136 -4.48 21.78 6.97
C GLU A 136 -4.37 20.30 6.55
N TYR A 137 -5.20 19.84 5.62
CA TYR A 137 -5.06 18.50 5.05
C TYR A 137 -3.67 18.29 4.45
N ILE A 138 -3.20 19.22 3.61
CA ILE A 138 -1.87 19.16 3.01
C ILE A 138 -0.78 19.16 4.09
N ARG A 139 -0.94 19.96 5.15
CA ARG A 139 -0.01 19.99 6.29
C ARG A 139 0.10 18.61 6.95
N GLN A 140 -1.03 17.95 7.24
CA GLN A 140 -1.06 16.61 7.82
C GLN A 140 -0.46 15.54 6.90
N VAL A 141 -0.74 15.62 5.60
CA VAL A 141 -0.11 14.72 4.61
C VAL A 141 1.40 14.90 4.59
N LYS A 142 1.90 16.14 4.63
CA LYS A 142 3.35 16.41 4.67
C LYS A 142 4.02 15.89 5.95
N LEU A 143 3.30 15.88 7.08
CA LEU A 143 3.80 15.20 8.29
C LEU A 143 3.93 13.68 8.08
N SER A 144 2.94 13.05 7.44
CA SER A 144 3.01 11.62 7.09
C SER A 144 4.19 11.32 6.16
N VAL A 145 4.43 12.19 5.17
CA VAL A 145 5.60 12.11 4.27
C VAL A 145 6.91 12.16 5.07
N GLY A 146 7.06 13.12 5.99
CA GLY A 146 8.25 13.22 6.83
C GLY A 146 8.51 11.99 7.69
N LYS A 147 7.47 11.50 8.38
CA LYS A 147 7.55 10.29 9.22
C LYS A 147 7.96 9.04 8.44
N SER A 148 7.53 8.94 7.18
CA SER A 148 7.87 7.81 6.31
C SER A 148 9.38 7.61 6.11
N TRP A 149 10.18 8.67 6.32
CA TRP A 149 11.64 8.62 6.21
C TRP A 149 12.34 8.16 7.50
N GLU A 150 11.83 8.59 8.66
CA GLU A 150 12.37 8.20 9.97
C GLU A 150 12.23 6.69 10.16
N GLU A 151 11.04 6.19 9.82
CA GLU A 151 10.71 4.78 9.75
C GLU A 151 11.66 3.92 8.88
N LYS A 152 12.31 4.53 7.88
CA LYS A 152 13.28 3.86 7.01
C LYS A 152 14.65 3.77 7.68
N LYS A 153 15.08 4.82 8.37
CA LYS A 153 16.38 4.88 9.06
C LYS A 153 16.48 3.85 10.17
N ASP A 154 15.48 3.77 11.04
CA ASP A 154 15.48 2.85 12.18
C ASP A 154 15.65 1.37 11.75
N LYS A 155 15.08 1.00 10.60
CA LYS A 155 15.17 -0.38 10.08
C LYS A 155 16.48 -0.70 9.36
N ASP A 156 17.12 0.30 8.78
CA ASP A 156 18.44 0.12 8.16
C ASP A 156 19.51 0.02 9.26
N GLU A 157 19.39 0.80 10.33
CA GLU A 157 20.21 0.69 11.55
C GLU A 157 20.06 -0.67 12.24
N ASP A 158 18.82 -1.15 12.46
CA ASP A 158 18.54 -2.49 13.01
C ASP A 158 19.13 -3.66 12.18
N LYS A 159 19.31 -3.46 10.88
CA LYS A 159 19.90 -4.46 9.97
C LYS A 159 21.42 -4.41 9.96
N GLU A 160 22.02 -3.25 10.18
CA GLU A 160 23.48 -3.11 10.30
C GLU A 160 23.98 -3.64 11.65
N GLU A 161 23.23 -3.46 12.75
CA GLU A 161 23.62 -3.99 14.07
C GLU A 161 23.50 -5.52 14.19
N LYS A 162 22.76 -6.18 13.30
CA LYS A 162 22.57 -7.65 13.27
C LYS A 162 23.50 -8.38 12.30
N LYS A 163 24.49 -7.68 11.73
CA LYS A 163 25.54 -8.25 10.86
C LYS A 163 26.88 -8.31 11.58
#